data_AF-A0A376L8X3-F1
#
_entry.id   AF-A0A376L8X3-F1
#
_cell.length_a   1.000
_cell.length_b   1.000
_cell.length_c   1.000
_cell.angle_alpha   90.00
_cell.angle_beta   90.00
_cell.angle_gamma   90.00
#
_symmetry.space_group_name_H-M   'P 1'
#
loop_
_entity.id
_entity.type
_entity.pdbx_description
1 polymer ?
#
loop_
_entity_poly.entity_id
_entity_poly.type
_entity_poly.pdbx_seq_one_letter_code
_entity_poly.pdbx_strand_id
1 'polypeptide(L)'
;MSIAYDRQTWGRAPQAEVLTPGYKYNLTDINAAIALTQLAKLEHLNTRRREIAQQYQQALAALPFQPLSLPAWPHVHAWHLFIIRVDEQRCGISRDALMEALKERGIGTGLHFRAAHTQKYYRERFPTLSLPNTEME
;
A
#
# COMPACT_ATOMS: atom_id res chain seq x y z
N MET A 1 -28.48 0.50 -5.37
CA MET A 1 -29.67 -0.32 -5.11
C MET A 1 -29.37 -1.74 -5.58
N SER A 2 -29.27 -2.70 -4.66
CA SER A 2 -28.90 -4.09 -5.00
C SER A 2 -29.99 -4.73 -5.86
N ILE A 3 -29.61 -5.26 -7.03
CA ILE A 3 -30.51 -5.88 -8.03
C ILE A 3 -31.01 -7.27 -7.56
N ALA A 4 -30.88 -7.58 -6.26
CA ALA A 4 -31.19 -8.88 -5.70
C ALA A 4 -32.59 -8.97 -5.09
N TYR A 5 -33.29 -7.86 -4.83
CA TYR A 5 -34.48 -7.90 -3.98
C TYR A 5 -35.84 -7.93 -4.68
N ASP A 6 -35.96 -7.65 -5.98
CA ASP A 6 -37.25 -7.92 -6.64
C ASP A 6 -37.11 -8.10 -8.17
N ARG A 7 -37.25 -9.35 -8.62
CA ARG A 7 -37.31 -9.71 -10.04
C ARG A 7 -38.64 -10.36 -10.43
N GLN A 8 -39.52 -10.65 -9.46
CA GLN A 8 -40.77 -11.36 -9.73
C GLN A 8 -41.93 -10.41 -10.06
N THR A 9 -41.90 -9.15 -9.61
CA THR A 9 -42.99 -8.19 -9.84
C THR A 9 -43.11 -7.63 -11.27
N TRP A 10 -42.09 -7.74 -12.13
CA TRP A 10 -42.06 -7.01 -13.42
C TRP A 10 -41.76 -7.86 -14.67
N GLY A 11 -41.93 -9.18 -14.62
CA GLY A 11 -41.95 -10.04 -15.83
C GLY A 11 -40.66 -10.06 -16.66
N ARG A 12 -39.51 -9.61 -16.13
CA ARG A 12 -38.22 -9.71 -16.82
C ARG A 12 -37.61 -11.08 -16.57
N ALA A 13 -37.94 -12.03 -17.44
CA ALA A 13 -37.19 -13.29 -17.51
C ALA A 13 -35.70 -12.98 -17.73
N PRO A 14 -34.76 -13.58 -16.97
CA PRO A 14 -33.34 -13.37 -17.21
C PRO A 14 -32.98 -13.90 -18.60
N GLN A 15 -32.55 -13.00 -19.49
CA GLN A 15 -32.09 -13.32 -20.86
C GLN A 15 -30.65 -13.86 -20.92
N ALA A 16 -30.03 -14.14 -19.77
CA ALA A 16 -28.63 -14.52 -19.68
C ALA A 16 -28.48 -15.86 -18.97
N GLU A 17 -27.67 -16.74 -19.58
CA GLU A 17 -27.28 -18.02 -19.03
C GLU A 17 -25.97 -17.88 -18.24
N VAL A 18 -25.94 -18.40 -17.02
CA VAL A 18 -24.72 -18.46 -16.22
C VAL A 18 -23.98 -19.75 -16.60
N LEU A 19 -22.89 -19.61 -17.38
CA LEU A 19 -22.09 -20.76 -17.81
C LEU A 19 -21.25 -21.36 -16.66
N THR A 20 -20.73 -20.50 -15.77
CA THR A 20 -19.91 -20.90 -14.62
C THR A 20 -20.08 -19.92 -13.46
N PRO A 21 -19.94 -20.36 -12.19
CA PRO A 21 -19.88 -19.45 -11.04
C PRO A 21 -18.71 -18.48 -11.17
N GLY A 22 -19.00 -17.18 -11.19
CA GLY A 22 -18.01 -16.10 -11.25
C GLY A 22 -18.21 -15.07 -10.14
N TYR A 23 -17.31 -14.09 -10.07
CA TYR A 23 -17.36 -13.01 -9.09
C TYR A 23 -17.92 -11.72 -9.71
N LYS A 24 -18.49 -10.86 -8.86
CA LYS A 24 -18.92 -9.51 -9.25
C LYS A 24 -17.91 -8.48 -8.76
N TYR A 25 -16.84 -8.28 -9.54
CA TYR A 25 -15.80 -7.28 -9.28
C TYR A 25 -15.70 -6.23 -10.40
N ASN A 26 -16.84 -5.87 -11.01
CA ASN A 26 -16.87 -4.85 -12.04
C ASN A 26 -16.57 -3.46 -11.47
N LEU A 27 -15.69 -2.70 -12.13
CA LEU A 27 -15.47 -1.28 -11.84
C LEU A 27 -16.68 -0.46 -12.28
N THR A 28 -17.04 0.57 -11.53
CA THR A 28 -18.14 1.48 -11.92
C THR A 28 -17.63 2.60 -12.81
N ASP A 29 -18.49 3.12 -13.69
CA ASP A 29 -18.16 4.24 -14.58
C ASP A 29 -17.71 5.49 -13.82
N ILE A 30 -18.29 5.77 -12.65
CA ILE A 30 -17.89 6.90 -11.81
C ILE A 30 -16.43 6.74 -11.36
N ASN A 31 -16.06 5.56 -10.86
CA ASN A 31 -14.67 5.30 -10.45
C ASN A 31 -13.72 5.30 -11.65
N ALA A 32 -14.15 4.76 -12.79
CA ALA A 32 -13.35 4.77 -14.03
C ALA A 32 -13.11 6.20 -14.54
N ALA A 33 -14.12 7.08 -14.51
CA ALA A 33 -13.99 8.48 -14.92
C ALA A 33 -13.00 9.26 -14.03
N ILE A 34 -13.05 9.03 -12.71
CA ILE A 34 -12.06 9.57 -11.78
C ILE A 34 -10.66 9.04 -12.11
N ALA A 35 -10.52 7.74 -12.35
CA ALA A 35 -9.24 7.13 -12.68
C ALA A 35 -8.65 7.67 -13.99
N LEU A 36 -9.44 7.87 -15.04
CA LEU A 36 -9.00 8.49 -16.30
C LEU A 36 -8.48 9.91 -16.09
N THR A 37 -9.16 10.68 -15.25
CA THR A 37 -8.74 12.05 -14.90
C THR A 37 -7.44 12.06 -14.10
N GLN A 38 -7.24 11.09 -13.20
CA GLN A 38 -5.97 10.92 -12.46
C GLN A 38 -4.84 10.46 -13.38
N LEU A 39 -5.13 9.54 -14.31
CA LEU A 39 -4.16 9.01 -15.28
C LEU A 39 -3.60 10.12 -16.17
N ALA A 40 -4.44 11.06 -16.60
CA ALA A 40 -4.00 12.24 -17.36
C ALA A 40 -3.01 13.14 -16.59
N LYS A 41 -2.96 13.03 -15.26
CA LYS A 41 -2.06 13.82 -14.38
C LYS A 41 -0.86 13.02 -13.89
N LEU A 42 -0.73 11.75 -14.29
CA LEU A 42 0.20 10.79 -13.69
C LEU A 42 1.66 11.27 -13.71
N GLU A 43 2.12 11.81 -14.84
CA GLU A 43 3.49 12.28 -14.99
C GLU A 43 3.81 13.42 -14.02
N HIS A 44 2.93 14.42 -13.95
CA HIS A 44 3.07 15.56 -13.03
C HIS A 44 3.09 15.10 -11.56
N LEU A 45 2.16 14.22 -11.19
CA LEU A 45 2.08 13.68 -9.83
C LEU A 45 3.33 12.87 -9.45
N ASN A 46 3.86 12.07 -10.36
CA ASN A 46 5.07 11.29 -10.12
C ASN A 46 6.34 12.16 -10.09
N THR A 47 6.41 13.21 -10.90
CA THR A 47 7.50 14.20 -10.85
C THR A 47 7.53 14.89 -9.49
N ARG A 48 6.37 15.33 -8.98
CA ARG A 48 6.29 15.91 -7.63
C ARG A 48 6.73 14.94 -6.53
N ARG A 49 6.32 13.66 -6.63
CA ARG A 49 6.77 12.61 -5.68
C ARG A 49 8.28 12.42 -5.72
N ARG A 50 8.88 12.44 -6.92
CA ARG A 50 10.34 12.31 -7.10
C ARG A 50 11.10 13.46 -6.45
N GLU A 51 10.65 14.70 -6.63
CA GLU A 51 11.26 15.88 -5.99
C GLU A 51 11.25 15.75 -4.46
N ILE A 52 10.11 15.37 -3.88
CA ILE A 52 9.97 15.16 -2.43
C ILE A 52 10.88 14.02 -1.95
N ALA A 53 10.93 12.91 -2.68
CA ALA A 53 11.79 11.78 -2.33
C ALA A 53 13.29 12.18 -2.35
N GLN A 54 13.71 13.00 -3.30
CA GLN A 54 15.09 13.53 -3.35
C GLN A 54 15.40 14.42 -2.15
N GLN A 55 14.46 15.29 -1.74
CA GLN A 55 14.62 16.10 -0.54
C GLN A 55 14.79 15.23 0.72
N TYR A 56 13.97 14.18 0.86
CA TYR A 56 14.13 13.23 1.96
C TYR A 56 15.45 12.47 1.91
N GLN A 57 15.91 12.02 0.73
CA GLN A 57 17.21 11.37 0.60
C GLN A 57 18.36 12.27 1.09
N GLN A 58 18.32 13.55 0.72
CA GLN A 58 19.33 14.53 1.16
C GLN A 58 19.23 14.80 2.67
N ALA A 59 18.04 15.07 3.19
CA ALA A 59 17.84 15.40 4.60
C ALA A 59 18.15 14.23 5.55
N LEU A 60 17.86 12.99 5.12
CA LEU A 60 18.07 11.79 5.93
C LEU A 60 19.50 11.25 5.81
N ALA A 61 20.32 11.73 4.87
CA ALA A 61 21.68 11.22 4.67
C ALA A 61 22.58 11.36 5.91
N ALA A 62 22.34 12.39 6.73
CA ALA A 62 23.08 12.64 7.97
C ALA A 62 22.40 12.07 9.23
N LEU A 63 21.26 11.38 9.08
CA LEU A 63 20.48 10.83 10.18
C LEU A 63 20.68 9.30 10.32
N PRO A 64 20.38 8.71 11.49
CA PRO A 64 20.57 7.28 11.71
C PRO A 64 19.57 6.40 10.95
N PHE A 65 18.50 6.99 10.40
CA PHE A 65 17.48 6.28 9.63
C PHE A 65 18.00 5.73 8.30
N GLN A 66 17.48 4.58 7.88
CA GLN A 66 17.92 3.90 6.65
C GLN A 66 16.80 3.82 5.61
N PRO A 67 16.75 4.72 4.62
CA PRO A 67 15.88 4.55 3.46
C PRO A 67 16.08 3.20 2.76
N LEU A 68 15.05 2.73 2.06
CA LEU A 68 15.20 1.57 1.17
C LEU A 68 16.15 1.88 0.02
N SER A 69 16.99 0.92 -0.33
CA SER A 69 17.91 1.02 -1.45
C SER A 69 17.15 0.98 -2.78
N LEU A 70 17.60 1.77 -3.75
CA LEU A 70 17.13 1.66 -5.11
C LEU A 70 17.72 0.40 -5.78
N PRO A 71 16.96 -0.27 -6.66
CA PRO A 71 17.49 -1.34 -7.47
C PRO A 71 18.71 -0.93 -8.30
N ALA A 72 19.65 -1.86 -8.49
CA ALA A 72 20.88 -1.62 -9.25
C ALA A 72 20.65 -1.55 -10.78
N TRP A 73 19.53 -2.07 -11.29
CA TRP A 73 19.20 -2.03 -12.71
C TRP A 73 18.52 -0.71 -13.11
N PRO A 74 18.57 -0.30 -14.39
CA PRO A 74 17.84 0.88 -14.88
C PRO A 74 16.34 0.77 -14.63
N HIS A 75 15.75 1.78 -14.00
CA HIS A 75 14.32 1.81 -13.70
C HIS A 75 13.81 3.25 -13.52
N VAL A 76 12.49 3.41 -13.54
CA VAL A 76 11.82 4.65 -13.15
C VAL A 76 10.97 4.35 -11.92
N HIS A 77 11.35 4.92 -10.78
CA HIS A 77 10.62 4.72 -9.52
C HIS A 77 9.41 5.67 -9.45
N ALA A 78 8.22 5.12 -9.18
CA ALA A 78 6.98 5.89 -9.06
C ALA A 78 6.81 6.62 -7.71
N TRP A 79 7.63 6.27 -6.71
CA TRP A 79 7.66 6.91 -5.38
C TRP A 79 6.29 6.91 -4.69
N HIS A 80 5.61 5.76 -4.74
CA HIS A 80 4.34 5.56 -4.02
C HIS A 80 4.52 5.75 -2.50
N LEU A 81 5.61 5.19 -1.96
CA LEU A 81 6.02 5.31 -0.55
C LEU A 81 7.50 5.71 -0.47
N PHE A 82 7.85 6.39 0.62
CA PHE A 82 9.22 6.61 1.05
C PHE A 82 9.40 5.87 2.38
N ILE A 83 10.01 4.68 2.33
CA ILE A 83 10.15 3.80 3.49
C ILE A 83 11.53 3.98 4.10
N ILE A 84 11.57 4.14 5.42
CA ILE A 84 12.79 4.12 6.22
C ILE A 84 12.75 2.94 7.19
N ARG A 85 13.93 2.35 7.45
CA ARG A 85 14.15 1.42 8.55
C ARG A 85 14.66 2.20 9.76
N VAL A 86 14.19 1.78 10.94
CA VAL A 86 14.51 2.40 12.23
C VAL A 86 15.08 1.30 13.11
N ASP A 87 16.36 1.01 12.91
CA ASP A 87 17.11 0.09 13.76
C ASP A 87 17.30 0.72 15.15
N GLU A 88 16.76 0.10 16.20
CA GLU A 88 16.74 0.68 17.55
C GLU A 88 18.14 0.89 18.11
N GLN A 89 19.09 -0.01 17.83
CA GLN A 89 20.47 0.11 18.30
C GLN A 89 21.17 1.31 17.68
N ARG A 90 20.95 1.56 16.40
CA ARG A 90 21.54 2.69 15.67
C ARG A 90 20.81 4.00 15.93
N CYS A 91 19.47 3.97 16.03
CA CYS A 91 18.64 5.17 16.14
C CYS A 91 18.43 5.62 17.59
N GLY A 92 18.63 4.73 18.58
CA GLY A 92 18.35 4.98 19.99
C GLY A 92 16.86 5.06 20.32
N ILE A 93 15.98 4.68 19.38
CA ILE A 93 14.53 4.70 19.51
C ILE A 93 13.94 3.59 18.63
N SER A 94 12.91 2.91 19.11
CA SER A 94 12.17 1.93 18.32
C SER A 94 11.30 2.60 17.25
N ARG A 95 10.95 1.85 16.20
CA ARG A 95 10.04 2.31 15.14
C ARG A 95 8.69 2.76 15.69
N ASP A 96 8.11 2.02 16.65
CA ASP A 96 6.82 2.35 17.26
C ASP A 96 6.89 3.65 18.08
N ALA A 97 7.96 3.84 18.86
CA ALA A 97 8.17 5.07 19.63
C ALA A 97 8.38 6.29 18.71
N LEU A 98 9.11 6.14 17.60
CA LEU A 98 9.25 7.19 16.59
C LEU A 98 7.89 7.56 15.96
N MET A 99 7.07 6.56 15.60
CA MET A 99 5.74 6.79 15.03
C MET A 99 4.85 7.60 15.98
N GLU A 100 4.85 7.28 17.28
CA GLU A 100 4.07 8.03 18.28
C GLU A 100 4.63 9.46 18.48
N ALA A 101 5.96 9.62 18.56
CA ALA A 101 6.58 10.94 18.70
C ALA A 101 6.32 11.86 17.50
N LEU A 102 6.25 11.32 16.29
CA LEU A 102 5.87 12.07 15.08
C LEU A 102 4.39 12.43 15.10
N LYS A 103 3.52 11.53 15.55
CA LYS A 103 2.08 11.76 15.68
C LYS A 103 1.77 12.86 16.70
N GLU A 104 2.46 12.90 17.83
CA GLU A 104 2.37 14.01 18.81
C GLU A 104 2.74 15.37 18.21
N ARG A 105 3.57 15.38 17.16
CA ARG A 105 3.96 16.58 16.39
C ARG A 105 3.06 16.86 15.19
N GLY A 106 1.94 16.13 15.06
CA GLY A 106 1.00 16.29 13.95
C GLY A 106 1.46 15.66 12.63
N ILE A 107 2.45 14.76 12.65
CA ILE A 107 2.99 14.10 11.47
C ILE A 107 2.46 12.66 11.40
N GLY A 108 1.58 12.40 10.43
CA GLY A 108 1.08 11.05 10.14
C GLY A 108 2.14 10.17 9.50
N THR A 109 2.24 8.91 9.96
CA THR A 109 3.12 7.88 9.39
C THR A 109 2.33 6.60 9.10
N GLY A 110 2.85 5.73 8.23
CA GLY A 110 2.21 4.47 7.86
C GLY A 110 3.14 3.28 7.97
N LEU A 111 2.59 2.10 8.25
CA LEU A 111 3.32 0.83 8.34
C LEU A 111 3.02 -0.04 7.11
N HIS A 112 4.00 -0.20 6.22
CA HIS A 112 3.85 -0.90 4.94
C HIS A 112 4.97 -1.94 4.75
N PHE A 113 4.82 -3.16 5.25
CA PHE A 113 3.67 -3.70 6.01
C PHE A 113 4.20 -4.54 7.17
N ARG A 114 3.33 -4.84 8.14
CA ARG A 114 3.59 -5.99 9.00
C ARG A 114 3.53 -7.27 8.16
N ALA A 115 4.61 -8.04 8.20
CA ALA A 115 4.77 -9.26 7.43
C ALA A 115 3.58 -10.22 7.61
N ALA A 116 3.04 -10.74 6.50
CA ALA A 116 1.82 -11.53 6.50
C ALA A 116 1.93 -12.79 7.36
N HIS A 117 3.07 -13.49 7.32
CA HIS A 117 3.29 -14.71 8.11
C HIS A 117 3.26 -14.46 9.61
N THR A 118 3.48 -13.22 10.05
CA THR A 118 3.38 -12.82 11.45
C THR A 118 1.95 -12.47 11.86
N GLN A 119 0.93 -12.55 10.99
CA GLN A 119 -0.47 -12.31 11.33
C GLN A 119 -1.20 -13.61 11.69
N LYS A 120 -2.25 -13.52 12.52
CA LYS A 120 -2.90 -14.67 13.18
C LYS A 120 -3.14 -15.87 12.27
N TYR A 121 -3.89 -15.68 11.18
CA TYR A 121 -4.24 -16.76 10.25
C TYR A 121 -3.01 -17.49 9.71
N TYR A 122 -1.97 -16.75 9.33
CA TYR A 122 -0.77 -17.33 8.74
C TYR A 122 0.15 -17.95 9.80
N ARG A 123 0.25 -17.36 10.99
CA ARG A 123 1.01 -17.97 12.10
C ARG A 123 0.42 -19.32 12.52
N GLU A 124 -0.90 -19.41 12.61
CA GLU A 124 -1.59 -20.66 12.96
C GLU A 124 -1.47 -21.71 11.85
N ARG A 125 -1.47 -21.29 10.59
CA ARG A 125 -1.32 -22.18 9.43
C ARG A 125 0.12 -22.63 9.18
N PHE A 126 1.10 -21.77 9.48
CA PHE A 126 2.52 -22.00 9.19
C PHE A 126 3.39 -21.71 10.44
N PRO A 127 3.28 -22.52 11.50
CA PRO A 127 3.92 -22.23 12.79
C PRO A 127 5.45 -22.31 12.78
N THR A 128 6.05 -23.01 11.80
CA THR A 128 7.50 -23.19 11.68
C THR A 128 8.15 -22.26 10.65
N LEU A 129 7.37 -21.39 10.00
CA LEU A 129 7.88 -20.49 8.97
C LEU A 129 8.68 -19.35 9.61
N SER A 130 9.97 -19.26 9.26
CA SER A 130 10.83 -18.14 9.58
C SER A 130 11.41 -17.54 8.30
N LEU A 131 11.31 -16.22 8.19
CA LEU A 131 11.74 -15.40 7.05
C LEU A 131 12.55 -14.21 7.57
N PRO A 132 13.85 -14.40 7.90
CA PRO A 132 14.62 -13.45 8.70
C PRO A 132 14.70 -12.05 8.10
N ASN A 133 14.94 -11.92 6.78
CA ASN A 133 15.01 -10.62 6.12
C ASN A 133 13.69 -9.83 6.15
N THR A 134 12.57 -10.54 6.28
CA THR A 134 11.21 -9.97 6.36
C THR A 134 10.80 -9.69 7.80
N GLU A 135 11.42 -10.39 8.75
CA GLU A 135 11.18 -10.27 10.20
C GLU A 135 12.03 -9.18 10.86
N MET A 136 13.08 -8.69 10.18
CA MET A 136 13.88 -7.58 10.70
C MET A 136 13.00 -6.34 10.89
N GLU A 137 12.90 -5.89 12.15
CA GLU A 137 12.24 -4.63 12.54
C GLU A 137 13.14 -3.41 12.29
#